data_AF-A0A6A7SFR3-F1
#
_entry.id   AF-A0A6A7SFR3-F1
#
_cell.length_a   1.000
_cell.length_b   1.000
_cell.length_c   1.000
_cell.angle_alpha   90.00
_cell.angle_beta   90.00
_cell.angle_gamma   90.00
#
_symmetry.space_group_name_H-M   'P 1'
#
loop_
_entity.id
_entity.type
_entity.pdbx_description
1 polymer ?
#
loop_
_entity_poly.entity_id
_entity_poly.type
_entity_poly.pdbx_seq_one_letter_code
_entity_poly.pdbx_strand_id
1 'polypeptide(L)'
;MRGIKLVVFGVVLAAVIAAGVVYGIEWYRVGRFIEETDNAQVAADSVAIQPEINARVVDVPVAENQVVDKGQLLVRLEDKDLTTQRDRAAAQLRQARANLQATERQITLQQARIEQAAARVDSAKAETERSRLDLQRAKSLEKRSYSSRQELDNAQAAYRVARSEGQAARATLTAEKRQLPVLKAQRDQASAAVADAEAALAYARHQLDKTRIVAPAAGVVGDVTVEAGSMAQPARTLLHVVPLPEVYVVANFKETADRAHGDRPTG
;
A
#
# COMPACT_ATOMS: atom_id res chain seq x y z
N MET A 1 -43.28 87.65 -47.31
CA MET A 1 -43.05 86.48 -46.44
C MET A 1 -41.92 85.56 -46.98
N ARG A 2 -40.69 86.09 -47.19
CA ARG A 2 -39.54 85.29 -47.70
C ARG A 2 -38.40 85.12 -46.69
N GLY A 3 -38.32 85.94 -45.63
CA GLY A 3 -37.28 85.85 -44.60
C GLY A 3 -37.43 84.70 -43.59
N ILE A 4 -38.67 84.31 -43.24
CA ILE A 4 -38.92 83.28 -42.21
C ILE A 4 -38.50 81.88 -42.70
N LYS A 5 -38.64 81.59 -44.01
CA LYS A 5 -38.27 80.27 -44.56
C LYS A 5 -36.76 79.99 -44.53
N LEU A 6 -35.91 81.03 -44.64
CA LEU A 6 -34.45 80.90 -44.54
C LEU A 6 -33.98 80.69 -43.10
N VAL A 7 -34.62 81.35 -42.13
CA VAL A 7 -34.32 81.16 -40.70
C VAL A 7 -34.74 79.76 -40.24
N VAL A 8 -35.92 79.29 -40.64
CA VAL A 8 -36.38 77.93 -40.31
C VAL A 8 -35.46 76.88 -40.93
N PHE A 9 -35.01 77.07 -42.17
CA PHE A 9 -34.06 76.15 -42.81
C PHE A 9 -32.69 76.13 -42.12
N GLY A 10 -32.19 77.29 -41.68
CA GLY A 10 -30.93 77.39 -40.92
C GLY A 10 -30.99 76.72 -39.55
N VAL A 11 -32.12 76.85 -38.83
CA VAL A 11 -32.32 76.20 -37.53
C VAL A 11 -32.43 74.68 -37.67
N VAL A 12 -33.13 74.19 -38.70
CA VAL A 12 -33.21 72.74 -38.98
C VAL A 12 -31.84 72.18 -39.36
N LEU A 13 -31.07 72.90 -40.18
CA LEU A 13 -29.72 72.47 -40.55
C LEU A 13 -28.77 72.43 -39.34
N ALA A 14 -28.83 73.43 -38.46
CA ALA A 14 -28.05 73.46 -37.23
C ALA A 14 -28.44 72.34 -36.26
N ALA A 15 -29.74 72.00 -36.16
CA ALA A 15 -30.21 70.90 -35.34
C ALA A 15 -29.75 69.52 -35.86
N VAL A 16 -29.72 69.32 -37.19
CA VAL A 16 -29.20 68.09 -37.80
C VAL A 16 -27.69 67.96 -37.58
N ILE A 17 -26.94 69.06 -37.71
CA ILE A 17 -25.49 69.05 -37.45
C ILE A 17 -25.22 68.78 -35.97
N ALA A 18 -25.96 69.41 -35.06
CA ALA A 18 -25.81 69.17 -33.62
C ALA A 18 -26.16 67.72 -33.25
N ALA A 19 -27.22 67.14 -33.82
CA ALA A 19 -27.56 65.74 -33.62
C ALA A 19 -26.48 64.80 -34.18
N GLY A 20 -25.91 65.11 -35.34
CA GLY A 20 -24.79 64.35 -35.92
C GLY A 20 -23.51 64.42 -35.09
N VAL A 21 -23.21 65.58 -34.49
CA VAL A 21 -22.07 65.75 -33.59
C VAL A 21 -22.28 65.02 -32.27
N VAL A 22 -23.48 65.08 -31.68
CA VAL A 22 -23.81 64.34 -30.45
C VAL A 22 -23.75 62.83 -30.70
N TYR A 23 -24.32 62.36 -31.80
CA TYR A 23 -24.23 60.95 -32.21
C TYR A 23 -22.78 60.53 -32.49
N GLY A 24 -22.00 61.38 -33.15
CA GLY A 24 -20.57 61.15 -33.38
C GLY A 24 -19.75 61.09 -32.09
N ILE A 25 -20.07 61.92 -31.10
CA ILE A 25 -19.41 61.93 -29.78
C ILE A 25 -19.81 60.70 -28.96
N GLU A 26 -21.09 60.30 -28.96
CA GLU A 26 -21.52 59.05 -28.31
C GLU A 26 -20.89 57.83 -28.97
N TRP A 27 -20.86 57.76 -30.30
CA TRP A 27 -20.21 56.67 -31.03
C TRP A 27 -18.70 56.60 -30.73
N TYR A 28 -18.01 57.76 -30.67
CA TYR A 28 -16.59 57.83 -30.35
C TYR A 28 -16.27 57.51 -28.88
N ARG A 29 -17.17 57.84 -27.95
CA ARG A 29 -16.97 57.60 -26.51
C ARG A 29 -17.41 56.21 -26.04
N VAL A 30 -18.45 55.65 -26.63
CA VAL A 30 -19.10 54.43 -26.12
C VAL A 30 -18.93 53.26 -27.09
N GLY A 31 -19.08 53.48 -28.40
CA GLY A 31 -19.07 52.40 -29.40
C GLY A 31 -17.69 51.82 -29.71
N ARG A 32 -16.60 52.58 -29.48
CA ARG A 32 -15.22 52.15 -29.77
C ARG A 32 -14.67 51.11 -28.78
N PHE A 33 -15.22 51.01 -27.57
CA PHE A 33 -14.64 50.22 -26.48
C PHE A 33 -15.42 48.95 -26.14
N ILE A 34 -16.47 48.62 -26.90
CA ILE A 34 -17.17 47.34 -26.79
C ILE A 34 -16.53 46.40 -27.81
N GLU A 35 -15.45 45.75 -27.40
CA GLU A 35 -14.95 44.57 -28.11
C GLU A 35 -15.78 43.36 -27.66
N GLU A 36 -16.90 43.12 -28.33
CA GLU A 36 -17.58 41.82 -28.27
C GLU A 36 -16.72 40.81 -29.03
N THR A 37 -16.17 39.84 -28.30
CA THR A 37 -15.53 38.67 -28.91
C THR A 37 -16.38 37.45 -28.56
N ASP A 38 -16.95 36.80 -29.58
CA ASP A 38 -17.69 35.54 -29.46
C ASP A 38 -16.78 34.33 -29.16
N ASN A 39 -15.47 34.56 -28.98
CA ASN A 39 -14.45 33.53 -28.81
C ASN A 39 -13.91 33.50 -27.37
N ALA A 40 -14.81 33.32 -26.40
CA ALA A 40 -14.44 32.94 -25.04
C ALA A 40 -14.49 31.41 -24.93
N GLN A 41 -13.34 30.76 -24.73
CA GLN A 41 -13.28 29.33 -24.47
C GLN A 41 -13.07 29.11 -22.97
N VAL A 42 -13.94 28.29 -22.38
CA VAL A 42 -13.76 27.81 -21.01
C VAL A 42 -12.67 26.75 -21.05
N ALA A 43 -11.55 27.00 -20.39
CA ALA A 43 -10.46 26.06 -20.24
C ALA A 43 -10.38 25.63 -18.77
N ALA A 44 -10.20 24.34 -18.53
CA ALA A 44 -10.05 23.80 -17.20
C ALA A 44 -8.94 22.75 -17.23
N ASP A 45 -8.14 22.71 -16.18
CA ASP A 45 -7.10 21.71 -16.05
C ASP A 45 -7.77 20.36 -15.78
N SER A 46 -7.54 19.40 -16.67
CA SER A 46 -8.18 18.08 -16.60
C SER A 46 -7.17 17.01 -16.20
N VAL A 47 -7.61 16.07 -15.35
CA VAL A 47 -6.80 14.92 -14.95
C VAL A 47 -7.17 13.74 -15.84
N ALA A 48 -6.23 13.31 -16.68
CA ALA A 48 -6.39 12.11 -17.50
C ALA A 48 -6.38 10.86 -16.62
N ILE A 49 -7.48 10.10 -16.65
CA ILE A 49 -7.61 8.84 -15.94
C ILE A 49 -7.13 7.71 -16.84
N GLN A 50 -6.06 7.06 -16.43
CA GLN A 50 -5.39 6.00 -17.17
C GLN A 50 -5.35 4.72 -16.32
N PRO A 51 -5.49 3.53 -16.92
CA PRO A 51 -5.40 2.29 -16.19
C PRO A 51 -3.92 1.99 -15.90
N GLU A 52 -3.63 1.38 -14.76
CA GLU A 52 -2.27 0.91 -14.44
C GLU A 52 -2.02 -0.53 -14.91
N ILE A 53 -3.09 -1.27 -15.21
CA ILE A 53 -3.04 -2.68 -15.60
C ILE A 53 -3.75 -2.89 -16.94
N ASN A 54 -3.34 -3.93 -17.67
CA ASN A 54 -4.04 -4.36 -18.88
C ASN A 54 -5.18 -5.32 -18.49
N ALA A 55 -6.42 -4.89 -18.66
CA ALA A 55 -7.59 -5.70 -18.32
C ALA A 55 -8.84 -5.24 -19.08
N ARG A 56 -9.81 -6.15 -19.23
CA ARG A 56 -11.04 -5.88 -19.98
C ARG A 56 -11.95 -4.99 -19.14
N VAL A 57 -12.55 -3.99 -19.76
CA VAL A 57 -13.54 -3.14 -19.09
C VAL A 57 -14.83 -3.94 -18.96
N VAL A 58 -15.30 -4.14 -17.73
CA VAL A 58 -16.58 -4.80 -17.46
C VAL A 58 -17.71 -3.79 -17.49
N ASP A 59 -17.45 -2.59 -16.95
CA ASP A 59 -18.50 -1.60 -16.72
C ASP A 59 -17.90 -0.19 -16.55
N VAL A 60 -18.67 0.81 -16.97
CA VAL A 60 -18.35 2.24 -16.90
C VAL A 60 -19.57 2.93 -16.28
N PRO A 61 -19.69 2.94 -14.93
CA PRO A 61 -20.89 3.45 -14.24
C PRO A 61 -21.00 4.99 -14.22
N VAL A 62 -20.36 5.67 -15.17
CA VAL A 62 -20.38 7.13 -15.31
C VAL A 62 -20.70 7.55 -16.73
N ALA A 63 -21.48 8.62 -16.86
CA ALA A 63 -21.79 9.26 -18.13
C ALA A 63 -20.91 10.51 -18.33
N GLU A 64 -20.83 10.95 -19.58
CA GLU A 64 -20.21 12.22 -19.92
C GLU A 64 -20.98 13.41 -19.29
N ASN A 65 -20.25 14.43 -18.83
CA ASN A 65 -20.75 15.58 -18.07
C ASN A 65 -21.37 15.25 -16.71
N GLN A 66 -21.15 14.05 -16.18
CA GLN A 66 -21.61 13.68 -14.85
C GLN A 66 -20.70 14.24 -13.75
N VAL A 67 -21.31 14.79 -12.69
CA VAL A 67 -20.60 15.17 -11.46
C VAL A 67 -20.27 13.92 -10.65
N VAL A 68 -19.02 13.82 -10.22
CA VAL A 68 -18.50 12.70 -9.43
C VAL A 68 -17.81 13.20 -8.16
N ASP A 69 -17.91 12.41 -7.10
CA ASP A 69 -17.21 12.65 -5.84
C ASP A 69 -15.82 11.98 -5.84
N LYS A 70 -14.92 12.47 -4.97
CA LYS A 70 -13.63 11.81 -4.74
C LYS A 70 -13.83 10.37 -4.27
N GLY A 71 -13.18 9.42 -4.94
CA GLY A 71 -13.28 7.99 -4.65
C GLY A 71 -14.47 7.29 -5.31
N GLN A 72 -15.31 8.01 -6.07
CA GLN A 72 -16.40 7.39 -6.83
C GLN A 72 -15.84 6.49 -7.94
N LEU A 73 -16.44 5.31 -8.12
CA LEU A 73 -16.06 4.36 -9.16
C LEU A 73 -16.36 4.95 -10.54
N LEU A 74 -15.34 4.98 -11.39
CA LEU A 74 -15.41 5.48 -12.76
C LEU A 74 -15.41 4.35 -13.78
N VAL A 75 -14.50 3.39 -13.61
CA VAL A 75 -14.35 2.25 -14.52
C VAL A 75 -14.07 1.00 -13.70
N ARG A 76 -14.74 -0.09 -14.04
CA ARG A 76 -14.50 -1.42 -13.46
C ARG A 76 -13.91 -2.34 -14.49
N LEU A 77 -12.72 -2.85 -14.20
CA LEU A 77 -12.01 -3.84 -15.01
C LEU A 77 -12.32 -5.26 -14.54
N GLU A 78 -12.06 -6.24 -15.39
CA GLU A 78 -12.23 -7.65 -15.09
C GLU A 78 -11.22 -8.10 -14.03
N ASP A 79 -11.72 -8.79 -12.99
CA ASP A 79 -11.00 -9.05 -11.75
C ASP A 79 -10.83 -10.54 -11.43
N LYS A 80 -11.35 -11.45 -12.27
CA LYS A 80 -11.40 -12.89 -11.97
C LYS A 80 -10.02 -13.50 -11.71
N ASP A 81 -9.06 -13.20 -12.58
CA ASP A 81 -7.70 -13.72 -12.48
C ASP A 81 -6.98 -13.15 -11.26
N LEU A 82 -7.18 -11.86 -10.97
CA LEU A 82 -6.59 -11.17 -9.82
C LEU A 82 -7.19 -11.62 -8.49
N THR A 83 -8.51 -11.86 -8.47
CA THR A 83 -9.23 -12.45 -7.34
C THR A 83 -8.71 -13.85 -7.04
N THR A 84 -8.54 -14.67 -8.07
CA THR A 84 -7.95 -16.02 -7.95
C THR A 84 -6.51 -15.96 -7.43
N GLN A 85 -5.70 -15.01 -7.91
CA GLN A 85 -4.33 -14.79 -7.43
C GLN A 85 -4.30 -14.37 -5.95
N ARG A 86 -5.18 -13.45 -5.54
CA ARG A 86 -5.34 -13.06 -4.11
C ARG A 86 -5.72 -14.27 -3.26
N ASP A 87 -6.66 -15.09 -3.71
CA ASP A 87 -7.14 -16.25 -2.96
C ASP A 87 -6.06 -17.33 -2.83
N ARG A 88 -5.27 -17.53 -3.88
CA ARG A 88 -4.07 -18.39 -3.85
C ARG A 88 -3.04 -17.86 -2.85
N ALA A 89 -2.73 -16.57 -2.87
CA ALA A 89 -1.80 -15.96 -1.92
C ALA A 89 -2.31 -16.06 -0.46
N ALA A 90 -3.62 -15.89 -0.25
CA ALA A 90 -4.24 -16.08 1.06
C ALA A 90 -4.16 -17.53 1.54
N ALA A 91 -4.31 -18.51 0.64
CA ALA A 91 -4.11 -19.92 0.97
C ALA A 91 -2.66 -20.24 1.33
N GLN A 92 -1.69 -19.68 0.60
CA GLN A 92 -0.26 -19.80 0.91
C GLN A 92 0.08 -19.22 2.28
N LEU A 93 -0.48 -18.06 2.63
CA LEU A 93 -0.33 -17.48 3.96
C LEU A 93 -0.89 -18.40 5.06
N ARG A 94 -2.07 -18.99 4.86
CA ARG A 94 -2.63 -19.96 5.81
C ARG A 94 -1.71 -21.17 5.98
N GLN A 95 -1.14 -21.69 4.89
CA GLN A 95 -0.20 -22.81 4.94
C GLN A 95 1.08 -22.43 5.71
N ALA A 96 1.65 -21.26 5.44
CA ALA A 96 2.86 -20.78 6.12
C ALA A 96 2.62 -20.62 7.63
N ARG A 97 1.48 -20.05 8.03
CA ARG A 97 1.09 -19.91 9.44
C ARG A 97 0.89 -21.26 10.12
N ALA A 98 0.27 -22.22 9.43
CA ALA A 98 0.11 -23.58 9.96
C ALA A 98 1.46 -24.27 10.18
N ASN A 99 2.42 -24.08 9.27
CA ASN A 99 3.78 -24.61 9.42
C ASN A 99 4.51 -23.96 10.60
N LEU A 100 4.44 -22.63 10.76
CA LEU A 100 5.00 -21.94 11.93
C LEU A 100 4.44 -22.50 13.24
N GLN A 101 3.11 -22.65 13.32
CA GLN A 101 2.46 -23.23 14.50
C GLN A 101 2.91 -24.67 14.77
N ALA A 102 3.10 -25.48 13.72
CA ALA A 102 3.61 -26.85 13.86
C ALA A 102 5.04 -26.85 14.44
N THR A 103 5.92 -25.95 13.98
CA THR A 103 7.28 -25.81 14.53
C THR A 103 7.26 -25.31 15.98
N GLU A 104 6.37 -24.38 16.33
CA GLU A 104 6.21 -23.93 17.72
C GLU A 104 5.78 -25.09 18.64
N ARG A 105 4.84 -25.94 18.20
CA ARG A 105 4.45 -27.14 18.95
C ARG A 105 5.61 -28.13 19.12
N GLN A 106 6.47 -28.25 18.11
CA GLN A 106 7.69 -29.06 18.22
C GLN A 106 8.67 -28.49 19.27
N ILE A 107 8.81 -27.17 19.35
CA ILE A 107 9.61 -26.51 20.40
C ILE A 107 9.05 -26.82 21.79
N THR A 108 7.73 -26.72 21.99
CA THR A 108 7.08 -27.07 23.26
C THR A 108 7.30 -28.54 23.63
N LEU A 109 7.16 -29.45 22.66
CA LEU A 109 7.46 -30.87 22.86
C LEU A 109 8.94 -31.08 23.25
N GLN A 110 9.86 -30.37 22.61
CA GLN A 110 11.28 -30.45 22.91
C GLN A 110 11.61 -29.93 24.32
N GLN A 111 10.91 -28.89 24.80
CA GLN A 111 11.04 -28.40 26.17
C GLN A 111 10.62 -29.47 27.18
N ALA A 112 9.48 -30.15 26.95
CA ALA A 112 9.05 -31.25 27.81
C ALA A 112 10.06 -32.41 27.83
N ARG A 113 10.72 -32.70 26.70
CA ARG A 113 11.82 -33.70 26.65
C ARG A 113 13.04 -33.26 27.45
N ILE A 114 13.40 -31.98 27.41
CA ILE A 114 14.48 -31.41 28.21
C ILE A 114 14.15 -31.54 29.71
N GLU A 115 12.92 -31.24 30.11
CA GLU A 115 12.46 -31.39 31.50
C GLU A 115 12.52 -32.86 31.95
N GLN A 116 12.05 -33.78 31.12
CA GLN A 116 12.16 -35.22 31.39
C GLN A 116 13.62 -35.67 31.54
N ALA A 117 14.52 -35.20 30.65
CA ALA A 117 15.94 -35.51 30.73
C ALA A 117 16.59 -34.88 31.97
N ALA A 118 16.16 -33.69 32.39
CA ALA A 118 16.63 -33.06 33.61
C ALA A 118 16.22 -33.86 34.86
N ALA A 119 14.97 -34.31 34.93
CA ALA A 119 14.49 -35.18 36.00
C ALA A 119 15.28 -36.50 36.08
N ARG A 120 15.64 -37.09 34.94
CA ARG A 120 16.52 -38.28 34.88
C ARG A 120 17.92 -37.99 35.43
N VAL A 121 18.49 -36.83 35.11
CA VAL A 121 19.77 -36.40 35.67
C VAL A 121 19.68 -36.26 37.19
N ASP A 122 18.59 -35.71 37.72
CA ASP A 122 18.42 -35.53 39.16
C ASP A 122 18.22 -36.86 39.91
N SER A 123 17.46 -37.80 39.32
CA SER A 123 17.37 -39.17 39.82
C SER A 123 18.75 -39.87 39.85
N ALA A 124 19.50 -39.79 38.75
CA ALA A 124 20.84 -40.39 38.67
C ALA A 124 21.86 -39.73 39.62
N LYS A 125 21.73 -38.43 39.88
CA LYS A 125 22.52 -37.74 40.92
C LYS A 125 22.21 -38.28 42.31
N ALA A 126 20.93 -38.46 42.65
CA ALA A 126 20.52 -39.00 43.93
C ALA A 126 21.05 -40.42 44.15
N GLU A 127 20.99 -41.28 43.13
CA GLU A 127 21.55 -42.64 43.20
C GLU A 127 23.08 -42.65 43.30
N THR A 128 23.75 -41.75 42.56
CA THR A 128 25.21 -41.57 42.68
C THR A 128 25.60 -41.16 44.09
N GLU A 129 24.87 -40.24 44.73
CA GLU A 129 25.11 -39.82 46.11
C GLU A 129 24.84 -40.94 47.10
N ARG A 130 23.74 -41.69 46.94
CA ARG A 130 23.43 -42.86 47.77
C ARG A 130 24.58 -43.88 47.71
N SER A 131 24.95 -44.30 46.51
CA SER A 131 26.04 -45.25 46.27
C SER A 131 27.40 -44.72 46.78
N ARG A 132 27.63 -43.40 46.74
CA ARG A 132 28.83 -42.77 47.30
C ARG A 132 28.86 -42.90 48.83
N LEU A 133 27.74 -42.62 49.50
CA LEU A 133 27.61 -42.75 50.94
C LEU A 133 27.75 -44.21 51.39
N ASP A 134 27.17 -45.15 50.64
CA ASP A 134 27.29 -46.59 50.90
C ASP A 134 28.76 -47.05 50.77
N LEU A 135 29.46 -46.60 49.73
CA LEU A 135 30.89 -46.85 49.58
C LEU A 135 31.71 -46.25 50.74
N GLN A 136 31.40 -45.03 51.18
CA GLN A 136 32.07 -44.41 52.33
C GLN A 136 31.85 -45.22 53.62
N ARG A 137 30.63 -45.71 53.82
CA ARG A 137 30.27 -46.56 54.96
C ARG A 137 31.01 -47.89 54.93
N ALA A 138 31.02 -48.59 53.78
CA ALA A 138 31.75 -49.83 53.58
C ALA A 138 33.26 -49.66 53.86
N LYS A 139 33.88 -48.58 53.34
CA LYS A 139 35.28 -48.24 53.63
C LYS A 139 35.55 -48.02 55.12
N SER A 140 34.61 -47.42 55.85
CA SER A 140 34.78 -47.17 57.28
C SER A 140 34.67 -48.45 58.13
N LEU A 141 33.82 -49.39 57.71
CA LEU A 141 33.60 -50.68 58.39
C LEU A 141 34.74 -51.67 58.11
N GLU A 142 35.27 -51.70 56.89
CA GLU A 142 36.43 -52.53 56.52
C GLU A 142 37.69 -52.11 57.31
N LYS A 143 37.94 -50.79 57.45
CA LYS A 143 39.04 -50.26 58.28
C LYS A 143 38.97 -50.68 59.75
N ARG A 144 37.77 -50.95 60.24
CA ARG A 144 37.51 -51.41 61.62
C ARG A 144 37.35 -52.94 61.69
N SER A 145 37.61 -53.66 60.60
CA SER A 145 37.46 -55.11 60.45
C SER A 145 36.06 -55.67 60.73
N TYR A 146 35.02 -54.84 60.57
CA TYR A 146 33.61 -55.23 60.76
C TYR A 146 32.89 -55.61 59.46
N SER A 147 33.56 -55.57 58.30
CA SER A 147 32.98 -55.83 56.97
C SER A 147 33.99 -56.58 56.09
N SER A 148 33.49 -57.36 55.13
CA SER A 148 34.33 -58.16 54.23
C SER A 148 34.88 -57.32 53.06
N ARG A 149 36.04 -57.71 52.51
CA ARG A 149 36.58 -57.05 51.30
C ARG A 149 35.62 -57.13 50.10
N GLN A 150 34.85 -58.21 50.01
CA GLN A 150 33.84 -58.39 48.97
C GLN A 150 32.72 -57.34 49.05
N GLU A 151 32.29 -56.95 50.26
CA GLU A 151 31.29 -55.88 50.43
C GLU A 151 31.81 -54.52 49.97
N LEU A 152 33.08 -54.22 50.27
CA LEU A 152 33.74 -53.00 49.79
C LEU A 152 33.84 -52.98 48.25
N ASP A 153 34.27 -54.09 47.64
CA ASP A 153 34.39 -54.21 46.19
C ASP A 153 33.03 -54.07 45.49
N ASN A 154 31.98 -54.65 46.06
CA ASN A 154 30.60 -54.51 45.58
C ASN A 154 30.12 -53.06 45.65
N ALA A 155 30.33 -52.38 46.79
CA ALA A 155 29.95 -50.96 46.94
C ALA A 155 30.74 -50.06 45.98
N GLN A 156 32.01 -50.38 45.72
CA GLN A 156 32.84 -49.64 44.77
C GLN A 156 32.40 -49.87 43.33
N ALA A 157 31.99 -51.08 42.96
CA ALA A 157 31.38 -51.38 41.67
C ALA A 157 30.05 -50.63 41.50
N ALA A 158 29.16 -50.66 42.50
CA ALA A 158 27.88 -49.96 42.47
C ALA A 158 28.04 -48.45 42.27
N TYR A 159 28.96 -47.80 43.01
CA TYR A 159 29.26 -46.38 42.81
C TYR A 159 29.80 -46.07 41.41
N ARG A 160 30.64 -46.93 40.84
CA ARG A 160 31.14 -46.75 39.46
C ARG A 160 30.01 -46.84 38.43
N VAL A 161 29.08 -47.77 38.61
CA VAL A 161 27.89 -47.90 37.73
C VAL A 161 27.01 -46.65 37.85
N ALA A 162 26.62 -46.26 39.07
CA ALA A 162 25.77 -45.09 39.28
C ALA A 162 26.40 -43.80 38.72
N ARG A 163 27.71 -43.62 38.90
CA ARG A 163 28.44 -42.48 38.32
C ARG A 163 28.40 -42.48 36.79
N SER A 164 28.58 -43.63 36.15
CA SER A 164 28.52 -43.77 34.68
C SER A 164 27.12 -43.49 34.15
N GLU A 165 26.08 -43.98 34.82
CA GLU A 165 24.68 -43.68 34.48
C GLU A 165 24.37 -42.19 34.62
N GLY A 166 24.87 -41.53 35.66
CA GLY A 166 24.78 -40.08 35.84
C GLY A 166 25.46 -39.29 34.73
N GLN A 167 26.61 -39.77 34.24
CA GLN A 167 27.28 -39.17 33.07
C GLN A 167 26.45 -39.35 31.79
N ALA A 168 25.91 -40.55 31.55
CA ALA A 168 25.04 -40.83 30.42
C ALA A 168 23.78 -39.93 30.42
N ALA A 169 23.11 -39.81 31.57
CA ALA A 169 21.93 -38.94 31.71
C ALA A 169 22.25 -37.47 31.41
N ARG A 170 23.42 -36.96 31.86
CA ARG A 170 23.87 -35.59 31.56
C ARG A 170 24.17 -35.39 30.07
N ALA A 171 24.76 -36.40 29.42
CA ALA A 171 25.01 -36.37 28.00
C ALA A 171 23.70 -36.31 27.21
N THR A 172 22.69 -37.11 27.58
CA THR A 172 21.35 -37.04 26.99
C THR A 172 20.71 -35.67 27.18
N LEU A 173 20.71 -35.10 28.39
CA LEU A 173 20.19 -33.75 28.63
C LEU A 173 20.87 -32.70 27.74
N THR A 174 22.19 -32.82 27.55
CA THR A 174 22.95 -31.91 26.69
C THR A 174 22.54 -32.06 25.23
N ALA A 175 22.33 -33.29 24.75
CA ALA A 175 21.84 -33.54 23.40
C ALA A 175 20.44 -32.93 23.17
N GLU A 176 19.50 -33.15 24.10
CA GLU A 176 18.16 -32.58 24.02
C GLU A 176 18.17 -31.03 24.02
N LYS A 177 19.06 -30.42 24.82
CA LYS A 177 19.26 -28.96 24.83
C LYS A 177 19.84 -28.44 23.50
N ARG A 178 20.70 -29.21 22.84
CA ARG A 178 21.29 -28.83 21.53
C ARG A 178 20.29 -28.92 20.38
N GLN A 179 19.21 -29.69 20.53
CA GLN A 179 18.13 -29.72 19.54
C GLN A 179 17.30 -28.42 19.54
N LEU A 180 17.21 -27.74 20.68
CA LEU A 180 16.40 -26.53 20.83
C LEU A 180 16.82 -25.35 19.92
N PRO A 181 18.11 -24.97 19.79
CA PRO A 181 18.51 -23.92 18.85
C PRO A 181 18.22 -24.29 17.39
N VAL A 182 18.28 -25.58 17.01
CA VAL A 182 17.92 -26.04 15.67
C VAL A 182 16.43 -25.78 15.41
N LEU A 183 15.55 -26.14 16.35
CA LEU A 183 14.12 -25.87 16.22
C LEU A 183 13.80 -24.37 16.25
N LYS A 184 14.52 -23.57 17.04
CA LYS A 184 14.37 -22.10 17.05
C LYS A 184 14.71 -21.49 15.71
N ALA A 185 15.81 -21.92 15.09
CA ALA A 185 16.19 -21.50 13.74
C ALA A 185 15.15 -21.90 12.69
N GLN A 186 14.58 -23.11 12.79
CA GLN A 186 13.47 -23.53 11.93
C GLN A 186 12.21 -22.67 12.13
N ARG A 187 11.92 -22.27 13.37
CA ARG A 187 10.82 -21.34 13.68
C ARG A 187 11.08 -19.96 13.09
N ASP A 188 12.32 -19.47 13.11
CA ASP A 188 12.68 -18.19 12.47
C ASP A 188 12.52 -18.27 10.94
N GLN A 189 12.94 -19.38 10.33
CA GLN A 189 12.70 -19.64 8.91
C GLN A 189 11.20 -19.70 8.57
N ALA A 190 10.40 -20.39 9.39
CA ALA A 190 8.95 -20.45 9.20
C ALA A 190 8.29 -19.09 9.38
N SER A 191 8.75 -18.28 10.33
CA SER A 191 8.30 -16.90 10.53
C SER A 191 8.63 -16.01 9.32
N ALA A 192 9.81 -16.16 8.74
CA ALA A 192 10.18 -15.44 7.52
C ALA A 192 9.29 -15.85 6.34
N ALA A 193 8.94 -17.13 6.21
CA ALA A 193 8.01 -17.60 5.20
C ALA A 193 6.58 -17.06 5.38
N VAL A 194 6.14 -16.83 6.62
CA VAL A 194 4.87 -16.12 6.89
C VAL A 194 4.95 -14.68 6.39
N ALA A 195 6.02 -13.95 6.72
CA ALA A 195 6.19 -12.57 6.28
C ALA A 195 6.22 -12.44 4.74
N ASP A 196 6.90 -13.35 4.06
CA ASP A 196 6.92 -13.43 2.59
C ASP A 196 5.51 -13.66 2.01
N ALA A 197 4.76 -14.61 2.57
CA ALA A 197 3.39 -14.89 2.14
C ALA A 197 2.42 -13.73 2.44
N GLU A 198 2.63 -12.98 3.52
CA GLU A 198 1.88 -11.75 3.83
C GLU A 198 2.15 -10.66 2.79
N ALA A 199 3.42 -10.45 2.42
CA ALA A 199 3.81 -9.51 1.38
C ALA A 199 3.20 -9.89 0.02
N ALA A 200 3.23 -11.19 -0.34
CA ALA A 200 2.61 -11.69 -1.56
C ALA A 200 1.09 -11.47 -1.59
N LEU A 201 0.40 -11.66 -0.45
CA LEU A 201 -1.03 -11.38 -0.34
C LEU A 201 -1.32 -9.87 -0.44
N ALA A 202 -0.51 -9.02 0.18
CA ALA A 202 -0.64 -7.56 0.07
C ALA A 202 -0.47 -7.11 -1.39
N TYR A 203 0.55 -7.63 -2.08
CA TYR A 203 0.76 -7.36 -3.50
C TYR A 203 -0.44 -7.78 -4.35
N ALA A 204 -0.96 -9.00 -4.16
CA ALA A 204 -2.12 -9.49 -4.91
C ALA A 204 -3.39 -8.65 -4.65
N ARG A 205 -3.57 -8.14 -3.42
CA ARG A 205 -4.66 -7.20 -3.09
C ARG A 205 -4.48 -5.86 -3.80
N HIS A 206 -3.27 -5.30 -3.80
CA HIS A 206 -3.00 -4.06 -4.53
C HIS A 206 -3.26 -4.19 -6.03
N GLN A 207 -2.90 -5.32 -6.64
CA GLN A 207 -3.24 -5.57 -8.04
C GLN A 207 -4.75 -5.67 -8.27
N LEU A 208 -5.49 -6.31 -7.35
CA LEU A 208 -6.94 -6.37 -7.41
C LEU A 208 -7.57 -4.98 -7.27
N ASP A 209 -7.04 -4.11 -6.40
CA ASP A 209 -7.55 -2.75 -6.22
C ASP A 209 -7.43 -1.92 -7.52
N LYS A 210 -6.41 -2.17 -8.35
CA LYS A 210 -6.23 -1.52 -9.66
C LYS A 210 -7.32 -1.86 -10.68
N THR A 211 -8.16 -2.86 -10.41
CA THR A 211 -9.34 -3.14 -11.25
C THR A 211 -10.46 -2.12 -11.06
N ARG A 212 -10.43 -1.35 -9.96
CA ARG A 212 -11.39 -0.31 -9.63
C ARG A 212 -10.73 1.05 -9.82
N ILE A 213 -11.04 1.68 -10.94
CA ILE A 213 -10.54 3.02 -11.24
C ILE A 213 -11.53 4.02 -10.66
N VAL A 214 -11.06 4.86 -9.73
CA VAL A 214 -11.88 5.81 -8.98
C VAL A 214 -11.46 7.25 -9.25
N ALA A 215 -12.35 8.21 -9.01
CA ALA A 215 -12.05 9.62 -9.17
C ALA A 215 -11.04 10.12 -8.12
N PRO A 216 -9.92 10.77 -8.51
CA PRO A 216 -8.92 11.27 -7.58
C PRO A 216 -9.40 12.50 -6.78
N ALA A 217 -10.35 13.25 -7.32
CA ALA A 217 -10.98 14.42 -6.73
C ALA A 217 -12.45 14.52 -7.17
N ALA A 218 -13.24 15.33 -6.47
CA ALA A 218 -14.59 15.66 -6.91
C ALA A 218 -14.53 16.58 -8.13
N GLY A 219 -15.39 16.35 -9.12
CA GLY A 219 -15.31 17.06 -10.40
C GLY A 219 -16.36 16.59 -11.41
N VAL A 220 -16.16 16.97 -12.68
CA VAL A 220 -17.02 16.57 -13.79
C VAL A 220 -16.25 15.64 -14.72
N VAL A 221 -16.89 14.54 -15.14
CA VAL A 221 -16.34 13.60 -16.11
C VAL A 221 -16.47 14.18 -17.52
N GLY A 222 -15.38 14.18 -18.29
CA GLY A 222 -15.35 14.58 -19.70
C GLY A 222 -14.56 13.60 -20.56
N ASP A 223 -14.76 13.65 -21.88
CA ASP A 223 -14.03 12.87 -22.88
C ASP A 223 -13.95 11.37 -22.55
N VAL A 224 -15.10 10.73 -22.34
CA VAL A 224 -15.17 9.28 -22.08
C VAL A 224 -14.89 8.53 -23.38
N THR A 225 -13.72 7.89 -23.46
CA THR A 225 -13.26 7.14 -24.65
C THR A 225 -13.33 5.62 -24.47
N VAL A 226 -13.84 5.17 -23.32
CA VAL A 226 -13.88 3.77 -22.90
C VAL A 226 -15.32 3.26 -22.83
N GLU A 227 -15.54 2.05 -23.33
CA GLU A 227 -16.84 1.36 -23.28
C GLU A 227 -16.72 -0.02 -22.64
N ALA A 228 -17.82 -0.55 -22.12
CA ALA A 228 -17.88 -1.91 -21.63
C ALA A 228 -17.50 -2.91 -22.74
N GLY A 229 -16.67 -3.91 -22.40
CA GLY A 229 -16.12 -4.89 -23.33
C GLY A 229 -14.81 -4.47 -24.00
N SER A 230 -14.45 -3.18 -23.97
CA SER A 230 -13.18 -2.68 -24.53
C SER A 230 -11.97 -3.08 -23.70
N MET A 231 -10.77 -2.93 -24.30
CA MET A 231 -9.50 -3.27 -23.66
C MET A 231 -8.88 -2.02 -23.03
N ALA A 232 -8.70 -2.01 -21.71
CA ALA A 232 -7.96 -0.95 -21.02
C ALA A 232 -6.45 -1.30 -21.05
N GLN A 233 -5.63 -0.37 -21.53
CA GLN A 233 -4.18 -0.54 -21.67
C GLN A 233 -3.45 0.57 -20.92
N PRO A 234 -2.31 0.26 -20.26
CA PRO A 234 -1.51 1.29 -19.58
C PRO A 234 -1.18 2.47 -20.48
N ALA A 235 -1.15 3.68 -19.89
CA ALA A 235 -0.91 4.95 -20.58
C ALA A 235 -1.98 5.39 -21.60
N ARG A 236 -3.03 4.59 -21.84
CA ARG A 236 -4.18 5.04 -22.63
C ARG A 236 -5.18 5.75 -21.74
N THR A 237 -5.50 7.00 -22.06
CA THR A 237 -6.55 7.75 -21.37
C THR A 237 -7.90 7.09 -21.60
N LEU A 238 -8.63 6.83 -20.52
CA LEU A 238 -9.99 6.28 -20.57
C LEU A 238 -11.02 7.41 -20.54
N LEU A 239 -10.82 8.38 -19.65
CA LEU A 239 -11.65 9.57 -19.50
C LEU A 239 -10.86 10.67 -18.78
N HIS A 240 -11.39 11.89 -18.76
CA HIS A 240 -10.87 13.00 -17.98
C HIS A 240 -11.79 13.34 -16.81
N VAL A 241 -11.20 13.75 -15.70
CA VAL A 241 -11.92 14.37 -14.58
C VAL A 241 -11.45 15.80 -14.45
N VAL A 242 -12.38 16.74 -14.56
CA VAL A 242 -12.14 18.18 -14.36
C VAL A 242 -12.52 18.55 -12.93
N PRO A 243 -11.57 18.88 -12.04
CA PRO A 243 -11.87 19.27 -10.68
C PRO A 243 -12.65 20.60 -10.64
N LEU A 244 -13.69 20.70 -9.80
CA LEU A 244 -14.36 21.96 -9.51
C LEU A 244 -13.82 22.53 -8.19
N PRO A 245 -13.58 23.86 -8.06
CA PRO A 245 -14.07 24.97 -8.89
C PRO A 245 -13.04 25.59 -9.87
N GLU A 246 -11.94 24.90 -10.21
CA GLU A 246 -10.81 25.46 -10.99
C GLU A 246 -11.10 25.56 -12.51
N VAL A 247 -12.11 26.34 -12.87
CA VAL A 247 -12.47 26.61 -14.27
C VAL A 247 -12.12 28.06 -14.60
N TYR A 248 -11.33 28.30 -15.65
CA TYR A 248 -10.93 29.64 -16.09
C TYR A 248 -11.40 29.91 -17.53
N VAL A 249 -11.70 31.17 -17.84
CA VAL A 249 -12.10 31.58 -19.20
C VAL A 249 -10.88 32.16 -19.90
N VAL A 250 -10.47 31.55 -21.01
CA VAL A 250 -9.42 32.09 -21.89
C VAL A 250 -10.12 32.84 -23.02
N ALA A 251 -10.02 34.17 -23.00
CA ALA A 251 -10.46 35.02 -24.09
C ALA A 251 -9.27 35.34 -25.00
N ASN A 252 -9.31 34.87 -26.25
CA ASN A 252 -8.27 35.17 -27.24
C ASN A 252 -8.62 36.48 -27.97
N PHE A 253 -7.87 37.54 -27.68
CA PHE A 253 -7.98 38.80 -28.41
C PHE A 253 -7.23 38.71 -29.75
N LYS A 254 -7.85 39.20 -30.84
CA LYS A 254 -7.20 39.26 -32.16
C LYS A 254 -6.14 40.37 -32.16
N GLU A 255 -4.88 40.00 -32.24
CA GLU A 255 -3.78 40.92 -32.58
C GLU A 255 -3.87 41.35 -34.06
N THR A 256 -4.70 42.34 -34.37
CA THR A 256 -4.55 43.12 -35.63
C THR A 256 -4.56 44.63 -35.41
N ALA A 257 -4.69 45.10 -34.16
CA ALA A 257 -4.82 46.52 -33.87
C ALA A 257 -3.52 47.23 -33.42
N ASP A 258 -2.45 46.52 -33.07
CA ASP A 258 -1.32 47.13 -32.33
C ASP A 258 -0.03 47.37 -33.13
N ARG A 259 -0.13 47.51 -34.46
CA ARG A 259 1.06 47.84 -35.30
C ARG A 259 1.30 49.33 -35.51
N ALA A 260 0.84 50.18 -34.58
CA ALA A 260 0.95 51.62 -34.72
C ALA A 260 1.39 52.36 -33.46
N HIS A 261 2.36 51.85 -32.68
CA HIS A 261 3.22 52.72 -31.87
C HIS A 261 4.45 51.99 -31.31
N GLY A 262 5.63 52.56 -31.50
CA GLY A 262 6.77 52.31 -30.62
C GLY A 262 8.05 51.82 -31.28
N ASP A 263 8.51 52.48 -32.34
CA ASP A 263 9.93 52.44 -32.68
C ASP A 263 10.69 53.19 -31.57
N ARG A 264 11.49 52.47 -30.77
CA ARG A 264 12.52 53.07 -29.91
C ARG A 264 13.81 52.26 -30.03
N PRO A 265 14.95 52.92 -30.36
CA PRO A 265 16.21 52.23 -30.55
C PRO A 265 16.85 51.85 -29.21
N THR A 266 17.52 50.70 -29.25
CA THR A 266 18.40 50.14 -28.24
C THR A 266 19.58 51.06 -27.93
N GLY A 267 19.87 51.21 -26.63
CA GLY A 267 21.13 51.70 -26.06
C GLY A 267 21.33 51.07 -24.69
#